data_AF-A0AAU9R0R8-F1
#
_entry.id   AF-A0AAU9R0R8-F1
#
_cell.length_a   1.000
_cell.length_b   1.000
_cell.length_c   1.000
_cell.angle_alpha   90.00
_cell.angle_beta   90.00
_cell.angle_gamma   90.00
#
_symmetry.space_group_name_H-M   'P 1'
#
loop_
_entity.id
_entity.type
_entity.pdbx_description
1 polymer ?
#
loop_
_entity_poly.entity_id
_entity_poly.type
_entity_poly.pdbx_seq_one_letter_code
_entity_poly.pdbx_strand_id
1 'polypeptide(L)' 'MVIEFSLGKIIATQREIVIKLTGSGMVTMQAQTDAIQLLGRGANVVLAHGAETKWSIKLDDEDQLRQVAQEIGIDIQ' A
#
# COMPACT_ATOMS: atom_id res chain seq x y z
N MET A 1 1.54 -8.43 7.90
CA MET A 1 1.00 -7.44 8.86
C MET A 1 -0.33 -6.85 8.37
N VAL A 2 -1.22 -6.40 9.27
CA VAL A 2 -2.40 -5.59 8.93
C VAL A 2 -2.17 -4.15 9.37
N ILE A 3 -2.37 -3.20 8.46
CA ILE A 3 -2.17 -1.76 8.68
C ILE A 3 -3.49 -1.06 8.36
N GLU A 4 -4.11 -0.44 9.36
CA GLU A 4 -5.38 0.28 9.20
C GLU A 4 -5.11 1.73 8.81
N PHE A 5 -5.99 2.28 7.97
CA PHE A 5 -5.99 3.67 7.55
C PHE A 5 -7.42 4.12 7.23
N SER A 6 -7.65 5.43 7.05
CA SER A 6 -8.99 6.01 6.95
C SER A 6 -9.86 5.42 5.84
N LEU A 7 -9.26 4.96 4.73
CA LEU A 7 -10.01 4.36 3.61
C LEU A 7 -10.15 2.84 3.73
N GLY A 8 -9.52 2.19 4.71
CA GLY A 8 -9.62 0.74 4.89
C GLY A 8 -8.41 0.10 5.56
N LYS A 9 -7.94 -1.01 5.00
CA LYS A 9 -6.77 -1.71 5.54
C LYS A 9 -5.89 -2.33 4.48
N ILE A 10 -4.60 -2.38 4.78
CA ILE A 10 -3.58 -3.06 4.00
C ILE A 10 -3.23 -4.36 4.72
N ILE A 11 -3.23 -5.45 3.97
CA ILE A 11 -2.68 -6.74 4.39
C ILE A 11 -1.38 -6.88 3.61
N ALA A 12 -0.26 -6.65 4.29
CA ALA A 12 1.07 -6.69 3.70
C ALA A 12 1.79 -8.00 4.06
N THR A 13 2.51 -8.54 3.09
CA THR A 13 3.43 -9.67 3.25
C THR A 13 4.70 -9.38 2.45
N GLN A 14 5.73 -10.20 2.59
CA GLN A 14 6.94 -10.05 1.78
C GLN A 14 6.71 -10.25 0.26
N ARG A 15 5.58 -10.84 -0.16
CA ARG A 15 5.29 -11.15 -1.58
C ARG A 15 4.31 -10.19 -2.21
N GLU A 16 3.32 -9.75 -1.45
CA GLU A 16 2.24 -8.91 -1.98
C GLU A 16 1.65 -8.00 -0.92
N ILE A 17 0.96 -6.97 -1.41
CA ILE A 17 0.03 -6.17 -0.62
C ILE A 17 -1.38 -6.33 -1.16
N VAL A 18 -2.34 -6.46 -0.25
CA VAL A 18 -3.77 -6.48 -0.54
C VAL A 18 -4.43 -5.34 0.22
N ILE A 19 -5.08 -4.43 -0.49
CA ILE A 19 -5.77 -3.27 0.07
C ILE A 19 -7.27 -3.50 -0.05
N LYS A 20 -7.96 -3.50 1.09
CA LYS A 20 -9.41 -3.61 1.16
C LYS A 20 -9.98 -2.26 1.57
N LEU A 21 -10.75 -1.64 0.69
CA LEU A 21 -11.40 -0.37 0.97
C LEU A 21 -12.68 -0.59 1.77
N THR A 22 -12.92 0.30 2.73
CA THR A 22 -14.17 0.36 3.48
C THR A 22 -15.23 1.06 2.65
N GLY A 23 -16.46 0.56 2.65
CA GLY A 23 -17.58 1.15 1.91
C GLY A 23 -18.67 0.13 1.59
N SER A 24 -19.75 0.59 0.95
CA SER A 24 -20.84 -0.28 0.49
C SER A 24 -20.42 -1.18 -0.68
N GLY A 25 -19.46 -0.73 -1.50
CA GLY A 25 -18.82 -1.53 -2.52
C GLY A 25 -17.58 -2.24 -1.96
N MET A 26 -17.51 -3.56 -2.07
CA MET A 26 -16.30 -4.31 -1.73
C MET A 26 -15.25 -4.13 -2.81
N VAL A 27 -14.33 -3.18 -2.61
CA VAL A 27 -13.19 -2.96 -3.51
C VAL A 27 -11.94 -3.56 -2.88
N THR A 28 -11.27 -4.43 -3.64
CA THR A 28 -9.96 -4.99 -3.28
C THR A 28 -8.97 -4.67 -4.39
N MET A 29 -7.82 -4.10 -4.02
CA MET A 29 -6.68 -3.90 -4.90
C MET A 29 -5.53 -4.79 -4.42
N GLN A 30 -4.78 -5.35 -5.35
CA GLN A 30 -3.67 -6.24 -5.05
C GLN A 30 -2.51 -5.95 -6.00
N ALA A 31 -1.29 -6.13 -5.50
CA ALA A 31 -0.08 -6.08 -6.30
C ALA A 31 1.04 -6.88 -5.63
N GLN A 32 1.93 -7.44 -6.43
CA GLN A 32 3.19 -8.05 -5.98
C GLN A 32 4.14 -6.95 -5.47
N THR A 33 4.98 -7.26 -4.50
CA THR A 33 5.89 -6.28 -3.86
C THR A 33 6.93 -5.69 -4.83
N ASP A 34 7.33 -6.46 -5.84
CA ASP A 34 8.22 -6.00 -6.93
C ASP A 34 7.60 -4.92 -7.82
N ALA A 35 6.26 -4.80 -7.82
CA ALA A 35 5.52 -3.77 -8.51
C ALA A 35 5.22 -2.55 -7.62
N ILE A 36 5.63 -2.54 -6.35
CA ILE A 36 5.32 -1.46 -5.40
C ILE A 36 6.44 -0.40 -5.35
N GLN A 37 6.02 0.86 -5.32
CA GLN A 37 6.85 1.99 -4.94
C GLN A 37 6.18 2.76 -3.80
N LEU A 38 6.97 3.19 -2.81
CA LEU A 38 6.50 3.98 -1.68
C LEU A 38 7.02 5.41 -1.82
N LEU A 39 6.13 6.37 -1.92
CA LEU A 39 6.45 7.79 -2.09
C LEU A 39 6.27 8.51 -0.75
N GLY A 40 7.38 8.94 -0.15
CA GLY A 40 7.43 9.59 1.16
C GLY A 40 7.33 11.12 1.11
N ARG A 41 7.96 11.78 2.08
CA ARG A 41 8.12 13.25 2.14
C ARG A 41 6.80 14.04 2.13
N GLY A 42 5.80 13.54 2.86
CA GLY A 42 4.48 14.17 2.96
C GLY A 42 3.48 13.75 1.86
N ALA A 43 3.91 12.95 0.87
CA ALA A 43 2.97 12.34 -0.08
C ALA A 43 2.20 11.19 0.59
N ASN A 44 2.90 10.30 1.29
CA ASN A 44 2.37 9.09 1.93
C ASN A 44 1.60 8.21 0.95
N VAL A 45 2.19 7.94 -0.23
CA VAL A 45 1.50 7.21 -1.31
C VAL A 45 2.13 5.86 -1.54
N VAL A 46 1.28 4.83 -1.63
CA VAL A 46 1.63 3.52 -2.17
C VAL A 46 1.23 3.51 -3.65
N LEU A 47 2.19 3.25 -4.52
CA LEU A 47 2.00 3.12 -5.95
C LEU A 47 2.24 1.66 -6.36
N ALA A 48 1.28 1.04 -7.05
CA ALA A 48 1.52 -0.17 -7.81
C ALA A 48 1.73 0.20 -9.28
N HIS A 49 2.88 -0.18 -9.83
CA HIS A 49 3.27 0.09 -11.20
C HIS A 49 3.95 -1.14 -11.80
N GLY A 50 3.13 -2.10 -12.22
CA GLY A 50 3.51 -3.25 -13.04
C GLY A 50 2.91 -3.16 -14.44
N ALA A 51 3.25 -4.12 -15.31
CA ALA A 51 2.77 -4.17 -16.69
C ALA A 51 1.24 -4.17 -16.82
N GLU A 52 0.56 -4.90 -15.93
CA GLU A 52 -0.91 -5.05 -15.91
C GLU A 52 -1.54 -4.52 -14.62
N THR A 53 -0.78 -3.81 -13.80
CA THR A 53 -1.25 -3.33 -12.49
C THR A 53 -0.84 -1.89 -12.29
N LYS A 54 -1.83 -0.99 -12.30
CA LYS A 54 -1.60 0.44 -12.10
C LYS A 54 -2.65 1.06 -11.21
N TRP A 55 -2.25 1.41 -10.00
CA TRP A 55 -3.08 2.14 -9.05
C TRP A 55 -2.21 2.86 -8.04
N SER A 56 -2.76 3.86 -7.39
CA SER A 56 -2.11 4.57 -6.29
C SER A 56 -3.12 4.80 -5.18
N ILE A 57 -2.67 4.73 -3.94
CA ILE A 57 -3.49 5.11 -2.79
C ILE A 57 -2.65 5.89 -1.78
N LYS A 58 -3.26 6.95 -1.25
CA LYS A 58 -2.69 7.77 -0.19
C LYS A 58 -3.05 7.16 1.16
N LEU A 59 -2.05 7.08 2.04
CA LEU A 59 -2.16 6.71 3.45
C LEU A 59 -2.35 7.97 4.30
N ASP A 60 -2.76 7.79 5.55
CA ASP A 60 -3.07 8.91 6.44
C ASP A 60 -1.79 9.65 6.85
N ASP A 61 -0.74 8.89 7.17
CA ASP A 61 0.50 9.40 7.73
C ASP A 61 1.74 8.61 7.29
N GLU A 62 2.90 9.11 7.72
CA GLU A 62 4.20 8.53 7.39
C GLU A 62 4.46 7.23 8.17
N ASP A 63 3.88 7.05 9.36
CA ASP A 63 4.07 5.85 10.17
C ASP A 63 3.43 4.63 9.50
N GLN A 64 2.25 4.79 8.91
CA GLN A 64 1.62 3.76 8.07
C GLN A 64 2.53 3.39 6.88
N LEU A 65 3.13 4.38 6.21
CA LEU A 65 4.03 4.14 5.08
C LEU A 65 5.30 3.38 5.53
N ARG A 66 5.85 3.72 6.69
CA ARG A 66 7.00 3.02 7.30
C ARG A 66 6.67 1.58 7.67
N GLN A 67 5.47 1.31 8.18
CA GLN A 67 5.02 -0.06 8.47
C GLN A 67 4.91 -0.90 7.19
N VAL A 68 4.38 -0.31 6.11
CA VAL A 68 4.34 -0.99 4.79
C VAL A 68 5.77 -1.31 4.33
N ALA A 69 6.67 -0.31 4.33
CA ALA A 69 8.07 -0.46 3.94
C ALA A 69 8.79 -1.57 4.70
N GLN A 70 8.63 -1.58 6.03
CA GLN A 70 9.23 -2.58 6.91
C GLN A 70 8.73 -3.99 6.62
N GLU A 71 7.41 -4.15 6.40
CA GLU A 71 6.82 -5.47 6.19
C GLU A 71 7.17 -6.08 4.82
N ILE A 72 7.22 -5.24 3.79
CA ILE A 72 7.48 -5.70 2.41
C ILE A 72 8.96 -5.63 2.00
N GLY A 73 9.81 -5.03 2.85
CA GLY A 73 11.26 -5.00 2.67
C GLY A 73 11.72 -4.07 1.54
N ILE A 74 11.03 -2.95 1.30
CA ILE A 74 11.42 -1.96 0.29
C ILE A 74 11.59 -0.57 0.90
N ASP A 75 12.50 0.22 0.33
CA ASP A 75 12.78 1.58 0.78
C ASP A 75 11.69 2.58 0.33
N ILE A 76 11.52 3.63 1.14
CA ILE A 76 10.67 4.79 0.81
C ILE A 76 11.48 5.80 -0.02
N GLN A 77 10.92 6.28 -1.13
CA GLN A 77 11.52 7.29 -2.01
C GLN A 77 11.20 8.73 -1.57
#